data_AF-A0A4Q7FRB1-F1
#
_entry.id   AF-A0A4Q7FRB1-F1
#
_cell.length_a   1.000
_cell.length_b   1.000
_cell.length_c   1.000
_cell.angle_alpha   90.00
_cell.angle_beta   90.00
_cell.angle_gamma   90.00
#
_symmetry.space_group_name_H-M   'P 1'
#
loop_
_entity.id
_entity.type
_entity.pdbx_description
1 polymer ?
#
loop_
_entity_poly.entity_id
_entity_poly.type
_entity_poly.pdbx_seq_one_letter_code
_entity_poly.pdbx_strand_id
1 'polypeptide(L)'
;MQLLRIRDAFEGCEVIFVTVHESYRAQVPGHKFYVVNDANRWTKFKLLKTAKSLTSIILHERPDIVVSTGAAPGYLALRLGRMMGARTVWLDSIANVEHLSMSGFRIGHSADLWLTQWPHLARPEGPHYEGSVL
;
A
#
# COMPACT_ATOMS: atom_id res chain seq x y z
N MET A 1 8.64 -5.50 4.64
CA MET A 1 9.47 -4.96 5.74
C MET A 1 8.86 -3.74 6.41
N GLN A 2 8.65 -2.59 5.75
CA GLN A 2 8.18 -1.39 6.47
C GLN A 2 6.78 -1.53 7.10
N LEU A 3 5.79 -2.06 6.37
CA LEU A 3 4.44 -2.28 6.93
C LEU A 3 4.43 -3.23 8.14
N LEU A 4 5.43 -4.10 8.28
CA LEU A 4 5.50 -5.00 9.44
C LEU A 4 5.77 -4.25 10.75
N ARG A 5 6.32 -3.03 10.68
CA ARG A 5 6.56 -2.17 11.85
C ARG A 5 5.28 -1.60 12.45
N ILE A 6 4.18 -1.61 11.70
CA ILE A 6 2.86 -1.17 12.17
C ILE A 6 1.88 -2.34 12.32
N ARG A 7 2.38 -3.59 12.33
CA ARG A 7 1.51 -4.77 12.39
C ARG A 7 0.62 -4.78 13.65
N ASP A 8 1.15 -4.24 14.74
CA ASP A 8 0.46 -4.23 16.04
C ASP A 8 -0.78 -3.32 15.99
N ALA A 9 -0.83 -2.34 15.07
CA ALA A 9 -2.02 -1.53 14.81
C ALA A 9 -3.17 -2.33 14.17
N PHE A 10 -2.92 -3.57 13.74
CA PHE A 10 -3.91 -4.48 13.14
C PHE A 10 -4.15 -5.72 14.00
N GLU A 11 -3.81 -5.69 15.30
CA GLU A 11 -4.17 -6.76 16.22
C GLU A 11 -5.69 -7.00 16.23
N GLY A 12 -6.09 -8.27 16.19
CA GLY A 12 -7.49 -8.67 16.09
C GLY A 12 -8.08 -8.63 14.68
N CYS A 13 -7.35 -8.14 13.68
CA CYS A 13 -7.78 -8.16 12.27
C CYS A 13 -7.23 -9.39 11.53
N GLU A 14 -7.97 -9.87 10.52
CA GLU A 14 -7.40 -10.76 9.51
C GLU A 14 -6.48 -9.95 8.59
N VAL A 15 -5.17 -10.17 8.69
CA VAL A 15 -4.17 -9.47 7.88
C VAL A 15 -3.70 -10.34 6.73
N ILE A 16 -3.82 -9.79 5.52
CA ILE A 16 -3.45 -10.43 4.25
C ILE A 16 -2.33 -9.61 3.62
N PHE A 17 -1.23 -10.28 3.25
CA PHE A 17 -0.08 -9.62 2.66
C PHE A 17 -0.04 -9.79 1.14
N VAL A 18 0.19 -8.70 0.43
CA VAL A 18 0.42 -8.69 -1.02
C VAL A 18 1.74 -8.01 -1.31
N THR A 19 2.61 -8.68 -2.08
CA THR A 19 3.94 -8.14 -2.42
C THR A 19 4.38 -8.58 -3.82
N VAL A 20 5.52 -8.08 -4.27
CA VAL A 20 6.17 -8.49 -5.53
C VAL A 20 7.31 -9.48 -5.32
N HIS A 21 7.68 -9.77 -4.06
CA HIS A 21 8.79 -10.66 -3.71
C HIS A 21 8.31 -11.83 -2.82
N GLU A 22 8.39 -13.05 -3.34
CA GLU A 22 8.05 -14.30 -2.64
C GLU A 22 8.88 -14.52 -1.37
N SER A 23 10.11 -14.00 -1.32
CA SER A 23 11.01 -14.14 -0.17
C SER A 23 10.45 -13.56 1.13
N TYR A 24 9.46 -12.68 1.07
CA TYR A 24 8.81 -12.14 2.27
C TYR A 24 7.80 -13.07 2.92
N ARG A 25 7.41 -14.19 2.29
CA ARG A 25 6.47 -15.15 2.88
C ARG A 25 6.95 -15.65 4.24
N ALA A 26 8.26 -15.93 4.36
CA ALA A 26 8.86 -16.41 5.61
C ALA A 26 8.79 -15.38 6.76
N GLN A 27 8.56 -14.10 6.46
CA GLN A 27 8.46 -13.03 7.47
C GLN A 27 7.05 -12.90 8.07
N VAL A 28 6.05 -13.52 7.45
CA VAL A 28 4.64 -13.44 7.87
C VAL A 28 4.01 -14.84 7.97
N PRO A 29 4.60 -15.75 8.76
CA PRO A 29 4.06 -17.10 8.91
C PRO A 29 2.63 -17.02 9.48
N GLY A 30 1.74 -17.86 8.97
CA GLY A 30 0.34 -17.93 9.42
C GLY A 30 -0.62 -16.93 8.76
N HIS A 31 -0.11 -15.99 7.95
CA HIS A 31 -0.97 -15.05 7.20
C HIS A 31 -1.19 -15.52 5.75
N LYS A 32 -2.37 -15.19 5.20
CA LYS A 32 -2.58 -15.28 3.75
C LYS A 32 -1.58 -14.36 3.05
N PHE A 33 -0.96 -14.86 1.99
CA PHE A 33 0.12 -14.18 1.30
C PHE A 33 0.05 -14.40 -0.20
N TYR A 34 0.03 -13.30 -0.95
CA TYR A 34 -0.06 -13.26 -2.40
C TYR A 34 1.14 -12.54 -3.01
N VAL A 35 1.62 -13.07 -4.14
CA VAL A 35 2.63 -12.39 -4.96
C VAL A 35 2.01 -11.91 -6.26
N VAL A 36 2.22 -10.63 -6.56
CA VAL A 36 1.85 -10.01 -7.82
C VAL A 36 3.09 -9.64 -8.63
N ASN A 37 2.91 -9.38 -9.91
CA ASN A 37 4.03 -8.97 -10.75
C ASN A 37 4.55 -7.60 -10.32
N ASP A 38 5.87 -7.45 -10.34
CA ASP A 38 6.46 -6.12 -10.31
C ASP A 38 6.15 -5.41 -11.64
N ALA A 39 5.56 -4.23 -11.52
CA ALA A 39 5.17 -3.41 -12.63
C ALA A 39 5.51 -1.96 -12.30
N ASN A 40 6.01 -1.27 -13.32
CA ASN A 40 6.21 0.17 -13.27
C ASN A 40 5.44 0.84 -14.43
N ARG A 41 5.45 2.18 -14.47
CA ARG A 41 4.74 2.99 -15.47
C ARG A 41 5.12 2.65 -16.92
N TRP A 42 6.33 2.15 -17.15
CA TRP A 42 6.86 1.86 -18.48
C TRP A 42 6.43 0.47 -18.98
N THR A 43 6.12 -0.44 -18.05
CA THR A 43 5.74 -1.82 -18.37
C THR A 43 4.22 -2.00 -18.41
N LYS A 44 3.55 -1.43 -19.43
CA LYS A 44 2.07 -1.43 -19.55
C LYS A 44 1.44 -2.83 -19.44
N PHE A 45 2.02 -3.84 -20.09
CA PHE A 45 1.53 -5.23 -20.00
C PHE A 45 1.65 -5.82 -18.59
N LYS A 46 2.78 -5.59 -17.91
CA LYS A 46 2.96 -6.02 -16.52
C LYS A 46 1.99 -5.29 -15.59
N LEU A 47 1.70 -4.02 -15.87
CA LEU A 47 0.72 -3.23 -15.12
C LEU A 47 -0.69 -3.82 -15.24
N LEU A 48 -1.11 -4.21 -16.45
CA LEU A 48 -2.39 -4.89 -16.66
C LEU A 48 -2.46 -6.24 -15.95
N LYS A 49 -1.39 -7.03 -16.01
CA LYS A 49 -1.31 -8.31 -15.29
C LYS A 49 -1.41 -8.11 -13.78
N THR A 50 -0.68 -7.13 -13.25
CA THR A 50 -0.72 -6.76 -11.83
C THR A 50 -2.10 -6.29 -11.41
N ALA A 51 -2.74 -5.42 -12.21
CA ALA A 51 -4.10 -4.96 -11.97
C ALA A 51 -5.08 -6.13 -11.94
N LYS A 52 -5.01 -7.07 -12.91
CA LYS A 52 -5.88 -8.26 -12.92
C LYS A 52 -5.68 -9.13 -11.68
N SER A 53 -4.44 -9.38 -11.28
CA SER A 53 -4.14 -10.13 -10.05
C SER A 53 -4.67 -9.43 -8.80
N LEU A 54 -4.44 -8.12 -8.66
CA LEU A 54 -4.94 -7.34 -7.53
C LEU A 54 -6.47 -7.31 -7.50
N THR A 55 -7.14 -7.09 -8.64
CA THR A 55 -8.60 -7.14 -8.75
C THR A 55 -9.12 -8.50 -8.29
N SER A 56 -8.50 -9.61 -8.73
CA SER A 56 -8.90 -10.95 -8.29
C SER A 56 -8.75 -11.15 -6.79
N ILE A 57 -7.65 -10.68 -6.20
CA ILE A 57 -7.39 -10.79 -4.76
C ILE A 57 -8.42 -9.96 -3.99
N ILE A 58 -8.64 -8.72 -4.37
CA ILE A 58 -9.57 -7.81 -3.67
C ILE A 58 -11.02 -8.31 -3.77
N LEU A 59 -11.44 -8.84 -4.93
CA LEU A 59 -12.78 -9.42 -5.07
C LEU A 59 -12.97 -10.71 -4.26
N HIS A 60 -11.90 -11.49 -4.09
CA HIS A 60 -11.93 -12.73 -3.34
C HIS A 60 -11.94 -12.48 -1.83
N GLU A 61 -11.01 -11.66 -1.35
CA GLU A 61 -10.82 -11.40 0.08
C GLU A 61 -11.76 -10.33 0.63
N ARG A 62 -12.28 -9.43 -0.23
CA ARG A 62 -13.21 -8.34 0.11
C ARG A 62 -12.74 -7.53 1.34
N PRO A 63 -11.54 -6.92 1.27
CA PRO A 63 -10.97 -6.25 2.43
C PRO A 63 -11.79 -5.02 2.84
N ASP A 64 -11.95 -4.80 4.14
CA ASP A 64 -12.51 -3.56 4.68
C ASP A 64 -11.54 -2.37 4.52
N ILE A 65 -10.23 -2.65 4.60
CA ILE A 65 -9.16 -1.65 4.54
C ILE A 65 -8.03 -2.16 3.65
N VAL A 66 -7.51 -1.30 2.78
CA VAL A 66 -6.26 -1.53 2.02
C VAL A 66 -5.22 -0.51 2.47
N VAL A 67 -4.04 -1.00 2.86
CA VAL A 67 -2.91 -0.19 3.33
C VAL A 67 -1.71 -0.40 2.42
N SER A 68 -1.05 0.68 2.01
CA SER A 68 0.09 0.57 1.10
C SER A 68 1.18 1.62 1.36
N THR A 69 2.43 1.16 1.26
CA THR A 69 3.63 2.00 1.06
C THR A 69 4.26 1.84 -0.33
N GLY A 70 3.67 0.99 -1.17
CA GLY A 70 4.28 0.50 -2.41
C GLY A 70 4.02 1.40 -3.62
N ALA A 71 4.93 1.36 -4.59
CA ALA A 71 4.93 2.18 -5.81
C ALA A 71 3.70 1.98 -6.72
N ALA A 72 3.84 1.36 -7.90
CA ALA A 72 2.72 1.18 -8.81
C ALA A 72 1.73 0.08 -8.36
N PRO A 73 2.16 -1.12 -7.88
CA PRO A 73 1.24 -2.13 -7.37
C PRO A 73 0.43 -1.63 -6.16
N GLY A 74 1.10 -0.95 -5.23
CA GLY A 74 0.46 -0.38 -4.03
C GLY A 74 -0.58 0.69 -4.36
N TYR A 75 -0.23 1.63 -5.25
CA TYR A 75 -1.18 2.61 -5.78
C TYR A 75 -2.40 1.95 -6.43
N LEU A 76 -2.20 0.92 -7.26
CA LEU A 76 -3.30 0.20 -7.90
C LEU A 76 -4.18 -0.51 -6.88
N ALA A 77 -3.60 -1.14 -5.87
CA ALA A 77 -4.34 -1.84 -4.81
C ALA A 77 -5.29 -0.87 -4.07
N LEU A 78 -4.82 0.33 -3.72
CA LEU A 78 -5.68 1.34 -3.09
C LEU A 78 -6.82 1.78 -4.01
N ARG A 79 -6.51 2.10 -5.28
CA ARG A 79 -7.54 2.55 -6.24
C ARG A 79 -8.61 1.48 -6.45
N LEU A 80 -8.21 0.22 -6.61
CA LEU A 80 -9.12 -0.91 -6.78
C LEU A 80 -9.92 -1.18 -5.50
N GLY A 81 -9.27 -1.16 -4.34
CA GLY A 81 -9.93 -1.32 -3.04
C GLY A 81 -11.03 -0.27 -2.83
N ARG A 82 -10.71 1.00 -3.06
CA ARG A 82 -11.68 2.10 -2.95
C ARG A 82 -12.86 1.93 -3.89
N MET A 83 -12.62 1.53 -5.14
CA MET A 83 -13.69 1.26 -6.11
C MET A 83 -14.63 0.12 -5.65
N MET A 84 -14.14 -0.77 -4.79
CA MET A 84 -14.90 -1.89 -4.23
C MET A 84 -15.43 -1.60 -2.81
N GLY A 85 -15.28 -0.37 -2.32
CA GLY A 85 -15.83 0.08 -1.03
C GLY A 85 -14.86 0.00 0.16
N ALA A 86 -13.63 -0.48 -0.04
CA ALA A 86 -12.63 -0.52 1.03
C ALA A 86 -12.14 0.89 1.39
N ARG A 87 -11.84 1.10 2.68
CA ARG A 87 -11.08 2.27 3.13
C ARG A 87 -9.63 2.14 2.71
N THR A 88 -8.99 3.27 2.43
CA THR A 88 -7.67 3.31 1.84
C THR A 88 -6.69 4.12 2.66
N VAL A 89 -5.56 3.52 2.99
CA VAL A 89 -4.48 4.16 3.74
C VAL A 89 -3.20 4.15 2.92
N TRP A 90 -2.69 5.35 2.60
CA TRP A 90 -1.35 5.51 2.09
C TRP A 90 -0.41 5.89 3.23
N LEU A 91 0.66 5.14 3.41
CA LEU A 91 1.77 5.47 4.30
C LEU A 91 3.03 5.64 3.46
N ASP A 92 3.60 6.85 3.43
CA ASP A 92 4.77 7.08 2.59
C ASP A 92 6.00 6.29 3.08
N SER A 93 6.81 5.86 2.11
CA SER A 93 7.98 5.03 2.40
C SER A 93 9.04 5.80 3.18
N ILE A 94 9.75 5.11 4.08
CA ILE A 94 10.91 5.70 4.80
C ILE A 94 11.94 6.25 3.80
N ALA A 95 12.04 5.64 2.60
CA ALA A 95 13.00 6.04 1.57
C ALA A 95 12.75 7.44 0.97
N ASN A 96 11.55 8.01 1.14
CA ASN A 96 11.15 9.27 0.51
C ASN A 96 11.43 10.48 1.41
N VAL A 97 12.72 10.71 1.72
CA VAL A 97 13.13 11.73 2.70
C VAL A 97 12.81 13.14 2.21
N GLU A 98 13.25 13.48 1.00
CA GLU A 98 13.21 14.87 0.49
C GLU A 98 11.88 15.23 -0.19
N HIS A 99 11.24 14.24 -0.81
CA HIS A 99 10.02 14.42 -1.60
C HIS A 99 9.17 13.16 -1.55
N LEU A 100 7.85 13.32 -1.58
CA LEU A 100 6.90 12.22 -1.72
C LEU A 100 7.17 11.42 -3.00
N SER A 101 7.00 10.10 -2.93
CA SER A 101 7.01 9.29 -4.15
C SER A 101 5.93 9.75 -5.12
N MET A 102 6.15 9.56 -6.43
CA MET A 102 5.13 9.87 -7.44
C MET A 102 3.79 9.17 -7.14
N SER A 103 3.81 7.91 -6.68
CA SER A 103 2.59 7.20 -6.28
C SER A 103 1.94 7.81 -5.05
N GLY A 104 2.73 8.19 -4.05
CA GLY A 104 2.23 8.84 -2.83
C GLY A 104 1.66 10.22 -3.10
N PHE A 105 2.26 10.98 -4.01
CA PHE A 105 1.69 12.23 -4.47
C PHE A 105 0.39 12.02 -5.26
N ARG A 106 0.35 11.03 -6.16
CA ARG A 106 -0.80 10.77 -7.03
C ARG A 106 -1.99 10.15 -6.33
N ILE A 107 -1.80 9.38 -5.27
CA ILE A 107 -2.93 8.87 -4.50
C ILE A 107 -3.63 10.05 -3.83
N GLY A 108 -2.88 10.98 -3.24
CA GLY A 108 -3.38 12.23 -2.68
C GLY A 108 -4.68 12.08 -1.92
N HIS A 109 -5.63 12.97 -2.20
CA HIS A 109 -7.01 12.96 -1.67
C HIS A 109 -7.85 11.72 -2.05
N SER A 110 -7.34 10.82 -2.89
CA SER A 110 -8.01 9.54 -3.15
C SER A 110 -7.74 8.49 -2.09
N ALA A 111 -6.82 8.72 -1.14
CA ALA A 111 -6.73 7.92 0.07
C ALA A 111 -7.70 8.47 1.14
N ASP A 112 -8.30 7.60 1.95
CA ASP A 112 -9.05 8.04 3.14
C ASP A 112 -8.11 8.54 4.23
N LEU A 113 -6.90 7.97 4.32
CA LEU A 113 -5.83 8.41 5.19
C LEU A 113 -4.52 8.49 4.42
N TRP A 114 -3.90 9.67 4.39
CA TRP A 114 -2.67 9.93 3.64
C TRP A 114 -1.57 10.43 4.59
N LEU A 115 -0.57 9.59 4.83
CA LEU A 115 0.47 9.82 5.83
C LEU A 115 1.86 9.92 5.21
N THR A 116 2.68 10.78 5.79
CA THR A 116 4.14 10.87 5.58
C THR A 116 4.86 10.66 6.89
N GLN A 117 6.11 10.17 6.83
CA GLN A 117 6.98 10.00 7.99
C GLN A 117 7.93 11.18 8.20
N TRP A 118 7.85 12.20 7.35
CA TRP A 118 8.73 13.36 7.39
C TRP A 118 7.90 14.62 7.69
N PRO A 119 8.10 15.28 8.84
CA PRO A 119 7.31 16.45 9.22
C PRO A 119 7.30 17.56 8.16
N HIS A 120 8.44 17.77 7.50
CA HIS A 120 8.61 18.81 6.48
C HIS A 120 7.87 18.51 5.16
N LEU A 121 7.42 17.26 4.95
CA LEU A 121 6.59 16.89 3.79
C LEU A 121 5.09 17.00 4.07
N ALA A 122 4.71 17.22 5.34
CA ALA A 122 3.31 17.32 5.72
C ALA A 122 2.67 18.60 5.17
N ARG A 123 1.37 18.53 4.86
CA ARG A 123 0.59 19.67 4.36
C ARG A 123 -0.77 19.73 5.09
N PRO A 124 -1.40 20.91 5.17
CA PRO A 124 -2.73 21.05 5.80
C PRO A 124 -3.78 20.09 5.23
N GLU A 125 -3.70 19.84 3.92
CA GLU A 125 -4.63 19.00 3.15
C GLU A 125 -4.11 17.57 2.92
N GLY A 126 -3.00 17.22 3.54
CA GLY A 126 -2.33 15.94 3.38
C GLY A 126 -1.13 15.98 2.40
N PRO A 127 -0.16 15.06 2.56
CA PRO A 127 -0.13 14.02 3.59
C PRO A 127 0.07 14.61 4.98
N HIS A 128 -0.46 13.94 5.99
CA HIS A 128 -0.31 14.33 7.39
C HIS A 128 0.89 13.60 8.00
N TYR A 129 1.52 14.21 9.00
CA TYR A 129 2.58 13.59 9.77
C TYR A 129 2.02 13.18 11.14
N GLU A 130 2.07 11.88 11.43
CA GLU A 130 1.56 11.29 12.68
C GLU A 130 2.63 10.46 13.40
N GLY A 131 3.90 10.70 13.06
CA GLY A 131 5.04 9.95 13.59
C GLY A 131 5.84 9.22 12.51
N SER A 132 6.78 8.41 12.96
CA SER A 132 7.76 7.71 12.13
C SER A 132 8.01 6.32 12.70
N VAL A 133 8.24 5.34 11.81
CA VAL A 133 8.58 3.97 12.20
C VAL A 133 10.06 3.65 12.00
N LEU A 134 10.94 4.66 12.09
CA LEU A 134 12.40 4.50 12.02
C LEU A 134 12.93 3.56 13.12
#